data_AF-A0A926E599-F1
#
_entry.id   AF-A0A926E599-F1
#
_cell.length_a   1.000
_cell.length_b   1.000
_cell.length_c   1.000
_cell.angle_alpha   90.00
_cell.angle_beta   90.00
_cell.angle_gamma   90.00
#
_symmetry.space_group_name_H-M   'P 1'
#
loop_
_entity.id
_entity.type
_entity.pdbx_description
1 polymer ?
#
loop_
_entity_poly.entity_id
_entity_poly.type
_entity_poly.pdbx_seq_one_letter_code
_entity_poly.pdbx_strand_id
1 'polypeptide(L)'
;MNKKLSFILAALMLTTLMFSSCNKSNPPPEPSSSDSSISEPSESSEEPSVSSSAPTVQIYDPETQTVSQVPVEEGESNAKVTDEQLVNILNDKFAFKAGDNEFKIIINSIKENGSGLYVDFAGNSIPAVSMGSSEEEACLISIAETLLKNHPSCTEIYYTVDGGAYMSGHIELDPDEPFRYDSKLS
;
A
#
# COMPACT_ATOMS: atom_id res chain seq x y z
N MET A 1 -48.12 20.19 -10.11
CA MET A 1 -48.72 20.30 -8.76
C MET A 1 -47.64 19.89 -7.76
N ASN A 2 -46.69 20.76 -7.44
CA ASN A 2 -46.72 21.77 -6.36
C ASN A 2 -46.87 21.14 -4.96
N LYS A 3 -45.79 21.16 -4.17
CA LYS A 3 -45.68 22.05 -3.00
C LYS A 3 -44.25 22.08 -2.44
N LYS A 4 -43.72 23.30 -2.41
CA LYS A 4 -42.56 23.77 -1.63
C LYS A 4 -42.98 23.99 -0.17
N LEU A 5 -42.07 23.84 0.79
CA LEU A 5 -41.98 24.55 2.09
C LEU A 5 -40.70 24.04 2.82
N SER A 6 -39.54 24.72 2.88
CA SER A 6 -39.12 25.93 3.63
C SER A 6 -39.43 25.94 5.13
N PHE A 7 -38.38 26.05 5.98
CA PHE A 7 -38.20 26.85 7.24
C PHE A 7 -36.83 26.45 7.86
N ILE A 8 -35.72 27.22 7.78
CA ILE A 8 -35.27 28.43 8.53
C ILE A 8 -35.13 28.24 10.06
N LEU A 9 -33.89 28.32 10.58
CA LEU A 9 -33.39 29.07 11.77
C LEU A 9 -31.91 28.63 12.01
N ALA A 10 -30.84 29.38 11.74
CA ALA A 10 -30.33 30.65 12.29
C ALA A 10 -29.65 30.56 13.68
N ALA A 11 -28.46 31.21 13.76
CA ALA A 11 -27.74 31.73 14.93
C ALA A 11 -26.87 30.74 15.75
N LEU A 12 -25.68 31.05 16.31
CA LEU A 12 -24.77 32.22 16.35
C LEU A 12 -23.59 31.83 17.30
N MET A 13 -22.49 32.59 17.27
CA MET A 13 -21.37 32.74 18.26
C MET A 13 -20.10 31.94 17.90
N LEU A 14 -18.99 32.51 17.41
CA LEU A 14 -18.20 33.73 17.73
C LEU A 14 -17.50 33.69 19.10
N THR A 15 -16.19 33.39 19.11
CA THR A 15 -15.14 33.89 20.04
C THR A 15 -13.75 33.38 19.56
N THR A 16 -13.00 34.16 18.78
CA THR A 16 -11.85 35.03 19.16
C THR A 16 -10.58 34.33 19.67
N LEU A 17 -9.57 34.31 18.78
CA LEU A 17 -8.13 34.63 18.94
C LEU A 17 -7.54 34.71 20.36
N MET A 18 -6.39 34.05 20.58
CA MET A 18 -5.19 34.71 21.09
C MET A 18 -3.91 33.94 20.70
N PHE A 19 -2.98 34.67 20.09
CA PHE A 19 -1.57 34.30 19.88
C PHE A 19 -0.79 34.41 21.20
N SER A 20 0.17 33.51 21.40
CA SER A 20 1.30 33.66 22.33
C SER A 20 2.39 32.69 21.87
N SER A 21 3.69 32.94 21.92
CA SER A 21 4.53 34.13 22.01
C SER A 21 5.93 33.54 21.81
N CYS A 22 6.76 34.18 21.00
CA CYS A 22 8.13 33.73 20.73
C CYS A 22 8.96 33.59 22.00
N ASN A 23 9.93 32.68 22.03
CA ASN A 23 11.27 33.12 22.35
C ASN A 23 12.36 32.36 21.60
N LYS A 24 13.27 33.15 21.05
CA LYS A 24 14.38 32.83 20.18
C LYS A 24 15.64 33.15 20.97
N SER A 25 16.54 32.19 21.15
CA SER A 25 17.91 32.45 21.60
C SER A 25 18.86 31.62 20.74
N ASN A 26 19.69 32.33 19.97
CA ASN A 26 20.72 31.82 19.08
C ASN A 26 22.08 31.61 19.82
N PRO A 27 23.09 30.96 19.18
CA PRO A 27 24.22 30.22 19.79
C PRO A 27 25.58 30.99 19.73
N PRO A 28 26.79 30.37 19.54
CA PRO A 28 27.71 29.53 20.37
C PRO A 28 29.08 30.29 20.61
N PRO A 29 30.28 29.70 20.97
CA PRO A 29 31.11 28.79 20.13
C PRO A 29 32.00 27.71 20.84
N GLU A 30 32.52 26.82 19.98
CA GLU A 30 33.56 25.73 19.96
C GLU A 30 34.85 25.87 20.83
N PRO A 31 35.94 25.04 20.70
CA PRO A 31 36.17 23.68 20.14
C PRO A 31 36.99 22.73 21.07
N SER A 32 37.07 21.42 20.76
CA SER A 32 38.26 20.60 21.12
C SER A 32 38.36 19.32 20.25
N SER A 33 39.23 19.40 19.24
CA SER A 33 40.32 18.48 18.86
C SER A 33 40.20 16.95 19.05
N SER A 34 40.41 16.26 17.91
CA SER A 34 41.20 15.02 17.69
C SER A 34 40.70 13.73 18.37
N ASP A 35 40.61 12.57 17.72
CA ASP A 35 41.68 11.91 16.96
C ASP A 35 41.10 10.79 16.06
N SER A 36 41.90 10.48 15.07
CA SER A 36 41.78 9.50 13.99
C SER A 36 41.60 8.07 14.49
N SER A 37 40.87 7.26 13.72
CA SER A 37 41.26 5.87 13.48
C SER A 37 40.69 5.41 12.15
N ILE A 38 41.61 5.34 11.19
CA ILE A 38 41.52 4.68 9.90
C ILE A 38 41.47 3.17 10.12
N SER A 39 40.63 2.47 9.36
CA SER A 39 40.81 1.07 8.95
C SER A 39 39.74 0.73 7.90
N GLU A 40 40.13 0.75 6.63
CA GLU A 40 39.54 -0.05 5.55
C GLU A 40 40.57 -1.14 5.17
N PRO A 41 40.26 -2.08 4.26
CA PRO A 41 39.11 -2.96 4.23
C PRO A 41 39.59 -4.43 4.15
N SER A 42 38.85 -5.39 4.71
CA SER A 42 39.11 -6.81 4.46
C SER A 42 38.22 -7.31 3.33
N GLU A 43 38.83 -7.39 2.16
CA GLU A 43 38.37 -8.12 0.98
C GLU A 43 38.38 -9.61 1.31
N SER A 44 37.20 -10.21 1.46
CA SER A 44 37.02 -11.65 1.53
C SER A 44 36.12 -12.05 0.36
N SER A 45 36.76 -12.56 -0.68
CA SER A 45 36.11 -13.25 -1.79
C SER A 45 35.41 -14.50 -1.25
N GLU A 46 34.09 -14.51 -1.25
CA GLU A 46 33.31 -15.74 -1.23
C GLU A 46 32.76 -15.98 -2.64
N GLU A 47 33.12 -17.14 -3.19
CA GLU A 47 32.59 -17.61 -4.47
C GLU A 47 31.07 -17.81 -4.37
N PRO A 48 30.29 -17.48 -5.42
CA PRO A 48 28.85 -17.67 -5.37
C PRO A 48 28.55 -19.16 -5.52
N SER A 49 28.26 -19.80 -4.38
CA SER A 49 27.51 -21.06 -4.38
C SER A 49 26.12 -20.78 -4.94
N VAL A 50 25.84 -21.28 -6.13
CA VAL A 50 24.53 -21.17 -6.78
C VAL A 50 23.56 -22.07 -6.00
N SER A 51 22.98 -21.48 -4.96
CA SER A 51 21.88 -22.05 -4.20
C SER A 51 20.63 -21.97 -5.06
N SER A 52 20.26 -23.10 -5.66
CA SER A 52 19.00 -23.30 -6.37
C SER A 52 17.84 -23.35 -5.35
N SER A 53 17.54 -22.22 -4.71
CA SER A 53 16.35 -22.08 -3.85
C SER A 53 15.11 -21.96 -4.73
N ALA A 54 14.01 -22.61 -4.33
CA ALA A 54 12.71 -22.43 -4.96
C ALA A 54 12.28 -20.94 -4.94
N PRO A 55 11.52 -20.45 -5.93
CA PRO A 55 11.02 -19.08 -5.91
C PRO A 55 10.15 -18.84 -4.67
N THR A 56 10.33 -17.68 -4.03
CA THR A 56 9.57 -17.26 -2.85
C THR A 56 8.80 -15.97 -3.14
N VAL A 57 7.58 -15.88 -2.62
CA VAL A 57 6.74 -14.66 -2.66
C VAL A 57 6.81 -13.96 -1.33
N GLN A 58 6.94 -12.63 -1.36
CA GLN A 58 6.69 -11.81 -0.18
C GLN A 58 5.19 -11.46 -0.10
N ILE A 59 4.51 -11.96 0.93
CA ILE A 59 3.08 -11.74 1.18
C ILE A 59 2.93 -10.91 2.45
N TYR A 60 2.10 -9.87 2.38
CA TYR A 60 1.74 -9.10 3.56
C TYR A 60 0.46 -9.64 4.21
N ASP A 61 0.56 -9.95 5.50
CA ASP A 61 -0.58 -10.30 6.33
C ASP A 61 -1.09 -9.06 7.07
N PRO A 62 -2.33 -8.60 6.81
CA PRO A 62 -2.86 -7.41 7.45
C PRO A 62 -3.24 -7.61 8.93
N GLU A 63 -3.51 -8.86 9.37
CA GLU A 63 -3.90 -9.14 10.76
C GLU A 63 -2.69 -9.04 11.68
N THR A 64 -1.57 -9.61 11.26
CA THR A 64 -0.31 -9.59 12.03
C THR A 64 0.60 -8.43 11.64
N GLN A 65 0.31 -7.75 10.53
CA GLN A 65 1.12 -6.68 9.94
C GLN A 65 2.54 -7.13 9.61
N THR A 66 2.70 -8.40 9.23
CA THR A 66 4.00 -9.02 8.94
C THR A 66 4.11 -9.41 7.49
N VAL A 67 5.34 -9.41 7.00
CA VAL A 67 5.70 -9.95 5.68
C VAL A 67 6.20 -11.38 5.86
N SER A 68 5.59 -12.32 5.17
CA SER A 68 6.02 -13.72 5.14
C SER A 68 6.59 -14.07 3.77
N GLN A 69 7.60 -14.95 3.75
CA GLN A 69 8.08 -15.58 2.52
C GLN A 69 7.38 -16.91 2.34
N VAL A 70 6.58 -17.05 1.29
CA VAL A 70 5.91 -18.31 0.96
C VAL A 70 6.59 -18.93 -0.25
N PRO A 71 7.07 -20.19 -0.15
CA PRO A 71 7.61 -20.91 -1.29
C PRO A 71 6.47 -21.22 -2.27
N VAL A 72 6.68 -20.94 -3.55
CA VAL A 72 5.74 -21.32 -4.62
C VAL A 72 6.15 -22.70 -5.11
N GLU A 73 5.33 -23.69 -4.81
CA GLU A 73 5.46 -25.05 -5.34
C GLU A 73 5.08 -25.05 -6.83
N GLU A 74 5.95 -24.54 -7.71
CA GLU A 74 6.02 -24.91 -9.14
C GLU A 74 7.12 -24.14 -9.88
N GLY A 75 7.97 -24.89 -10.61
CA GLY A 75 8.84 -24.36 -11.65
C GLY A 75 10.27 -24.02 -11.24
N GLU A 76 11.16 -24.05 -12.24
CA GLU A 76 12.61 -23.83 -12.14
C GLU A 76 12.98 -22.69 -11.17
N SER A 77 14.13 -22.83 -10.48
CA SER A 77 14.63 -21.96 -9.40
C SER A 77 14.90 -20.49 -9.76
N ASN A 78 14.43 -20.02 -10.92
CA ASN A 78 14.46 -18.64 -11.38
C ASN A 78 13.11 -18.16 -11.99
N ALA A 79 12.03 -18.93 -11.86
CA ALA A 79 10.72 -18.52 -12.35
C ALA A 79 10.20 -17.32 -11.55
N LYS A 80 10.02 -16.16 -12.20
CA LYS A 80 9.34 -14.99 -11.62
C LYS A 80 7.91 -15.41 -11.30
N VAL A 81 7.48 -15.21 -10.06
CA VAL A 81 6.09 -15.43 -9.66
C VAL A 81 5.19 -14.51 -10.48
N THR A 82 4.10 -15.08 -11.00
CA THR A 82 3.16 -14.35 -11.83
C THR A 82 2.19 -13.54 -10.98
N ASP A 83 1.74 -12.40 -11.51
CA ASP A 83 0.73 -11.54 -10.88
C ASP A 83 -0.55 -12.33 -10.55
N GLU A 84 -0.94 -13.28 -11.40
CA GLU A 84 -2.09 -14.17 -11.16
C GLU A 84 -1.92 -15.01 -9.89
N GLN A 85 -0.72 -15.56 -9.65
CA GLN A 85 -0.44 -16.31 -8.42
C GLN A 85 -0.51 -15.41 -7.19
N LEU A 86 0.00 -14.17 -7.26
CA LEU A 86 -0.11 -13.21 -6.16
C LEU A 86 -1.57 -12.89 -5.83
N VAL A 87 -2.39 -12.68 -6.84
CA VAL A 87 -3.83 -12.40 -6.68
C VAL A 87 -4.57 -13.61 -6.10
N ASN A 88 -4.23 -14.82 -6.51
CA ASN A 88 -4.81 -16.04 -5.94
C ASN A 88 -4.52 -16.16 -4.45
N ILE A 89 -3.28 -15.91 -4.03
CA ILE A 89 -2.89 -15.90 -2.61
C ILE A 89 -3.65 -14.83 -1.82
N LEU A 90 -3.83 -13.62 -2.39
CA LEU A 90 -4.63 -12.57 -1.77
C LEU A 90 -6.10 -13.01 -1.65
N ASN A 91 -6.64 -13.69 -2.66
CA ASN A 91 -8.00 -14.23 -2.63
C ASN A 91 -8.19 -15.32 -1.58
N ASP A 92 -7.19 -16.14 -1.27
CA ASP A 92 -7.28 -17.09 -0.16
C ASP A 92 -7.51 -16.41 1.21
N LYS A 93 -7.09 -15.15 1.35
CA LYS A 93 -7.29 -14.34 2.56
C LYS A 93 -8.58 -13.52 2.54
N PHE A 94 -8.85 -12.85 1.43
CA PHE A 94 -9.91 -11.83 1.36
C PHE A 94 -11.20 -12.30 0.70
N ALA A 95 -11.18 -13.37 -0.10
CA ALA A 95 -12.40 -13.81 -0.75
C ALA A 95 -13.39 -14.37 0.26
N PHE A 96 -14.66 -14.04 0.09
CA PHE A 96 -15.72 -14.53 0.96
C PHE A 96 -17.00 -14.78 0.16
N LYS A 97 -17.95 -15.52 0.78
CA LYS A 97 -19.26 -15.81 0.20
C LYS A 97 -20.37 -15.17 1.01
N ALA A 98 -21.35 -14.63 0.32
CA ALA A 98 -22.61 -14.17 0.92
C ALA A 98 -23.78 -14.73 0.12
N GLY A 99 -24.41 -15.79 0.66
CA GLY A 99 -25.37 -16.60 -0.08
C GLY A 99 -24.69 -17.35 -1.24
N ASP A 100 -25.28 -17.27 -2.43
CA ASP A 100 -24.74 -17.89 -3.65
C ASP A 100 -23.67 -17.03 -4.35
N ASN A 101 -23.41 -15.82 -3.85
CA ASN A 101 -22.43 -14.90 -4.44
C ASN A 101 -21.06 -15.10 -3.81
N GLU A 102 -20.02 -15.11 -4.66
CA GLU A 102 -18.62 -15.07 -4.28
C GLU A 102 -18.06 -13.67 -4.54
N PHE A 103 -17.44 -13.09 -3.52
CA PHE A 103 -16.77 -11.80 -3.58
C PHE A 103 -15.27 -12.05 -3.46
N LYS A 104 -14.51 -11.58 -4.44
CA LYS A 104 -13.07 -11.79 -4.54
C LYS A 104 -12.41 -10.65 -5.31
N ILE A 105 -11.09 -10.58 -5.23
CA ILE A 105 -10.26 -9.67 -5.99
C ILE A 105 -10.21 -10.16 -7.44
N ILE A 106 -10.61 -9.29 -8.35
CA ILE A 106 -10.66 -9.50 -9.80
C ILE A 106 -9.94 -8.32 -10.43
N ILE A 107 -8.80 -8.60 -11.06
CA ILE A 107 -7.96 -7.59 -11.69
C ILE A 107 -8.13 -7.68 -13.22
N ASN A 108 -8.48 -6.56 -13.84
CA ASN A 108 -8.51 -6.39 -15.28
C ASN A 108 -7.08 -6.31 -15.85
N SER A 109 -6.20 -5.53 -15.20
CA SER A 109 -4.79 -5.45 -15.58
C SER A 109 -3.85 -4.98 -14.46
N ILE A 110 -2.60 -5.44 -14.52
CA ILE A 110 -1.46 -4.88 -13.78
C ILE A 110 -0.45 -4.40 -14.81
N LYS A 111 0.03 -3.15 -14.68
CA LYS A 111 0.97 -2.55 -15.63
C LYS A 111 2.05 -1.75 -14.90
N GLU A 112 3.30 -1.96 -15.27
CA GLU A 112 4.42 -1.13 -14.84
C GLU A 112 4.57 0.08 -15.78
N ASN A 113 4.71 1.28 -15.23
CA ASN A 113 5.05 2.49 -15.97
C ASN A 113 5.96 3.39 -15.11
N GLY A 114 7.25 3.44 -15.46
CA GLY A 114 8.25 4.12 -14.64
C GLY A 114 8.37 3.46 -13.26
N SER A 115 8.27 4.27 -12.19
CA SER A 115 8.24 3.80 -10.80
C SER A 115 6.85 3.38 -10.32
N GLY A 116 5.82 3.51 -11.16
CA GLY A 116 4.43 3.24 -10.80
C GLY A 116 3.96 1.85 -11.23
N LEU A 117 3.27 1.16 -10.33
CA LEU A 117 2.51 -0.04 -10.61
C LEU A 117 1.01 0.30 -10.66
N TYR A 118 0.38 0.09 -11.81
CA TYR A 118 -1.02 0.44 -12.03
C TYR A 118 -1.87 -0.82 -11.98
N VAL A 119 -2.81 -0.87 -11.05
CA VAL A 119 -3.72 -1.98 -10.85
C VAL A 119 -5.14 -1.52 -11.16
N ASP A 120 -5.75 -2.16 -12.17
CA ASP A 120 -7.13 -1.91 -12.57
C ASP A 120 -8.01 -3.07 -12.11
N PHE A 121 -8.95 -2.79 -11.20
CA PHE A 121 -9.92 -3.76 -10.72
C PHE A 121 -11.14 -3.82 -11.63
N ALA A 122 -11.77 -4.98 -11.71
CA ALA A 122 -13.11 -5.09 -12.28
C ALA A 122 -14.13 -4.37 -11.37
N GLY A 123 -15.17 -3.76 -11.94
CA GLY A 123 -16.18 -3.00 -11.18
C GLY A 123 -16.97 -3.76 -10.10
N ASN A 124 -16.94 -5.08 -10.11
CA ASN A 124 -17.55 -5.94 -9.08
C ASN A 124 -16.53 -6.60 -8.15
N SER A 125 -15.25 -6.20 -8.24
CA SER A 125 -14.16 -6.71 -7.42
C SER A 125 -14.22 -6.13 -6.01
N ILE A 126 -13.91 -6.94 -5.01
CA ILE A 126 -13.36 -6.36 -3.77
C ILE A 126 -11.93 -5.86 -4.11
N PRO A 127 -11.43 -4.76 -3.53
CA PRO A 127 -12.00 -3.98 -2.43
C PRO A 127 -13.04 -2.92 -2.83
N ALA A 128 -13.26 -2.65 -4.12
CA ALA A 128 -14.13 -1.57 -4.59
C ALA A 128 -15.60 -1.73 -4.17
N VAL A 129 -16.05 -2.97 -3.91
CA VAL A 129 -17.40 -3.27 -3.42
C VAL A 129 -17.38 -4.21 -2.22
N SER A 130 -18.49 -4.20 -1.47
CA SER A 130 -18.82 -5.22 -0.46
C SER A 130 -17.81 -5.37 0.70
N MET A 131 -17.04 -4.33 1.01
CA MET A 131 -16.18 -4.26 2.19
C MET A 131 -16.58 -3.09 3.09
N GLY A 132 -16.36 -3.25 4.40
CA GLY A 132 -16.37 -2.12 5.33
C GLY A 132 -15.07 -1.34 5.25
N SER A 133 -15.06 -0.10 5.76
CA SER A 133 -13.93 0.82 5.61
C SER A 133 -12.59 0.25 6.09
N SER A 134 -12.58 -0.48 7.21
CA SER A 134 -11.35 -1.05 7.75
C SER A 134 -10.88 -2.28 6.98
N GLU A 135 -11.82 -3.13 6.54
CA GLU A 135 -11.51 -4.30 5.73
C GLU A 135 -11.03 -3.90 4.32
N GLU A 136 -11.63 -2.85 3.76
CA GLU A 136 -11.24 -2.26 2.49
C GLU A 136 -9.81 -1.75 2.53
N GLU A 137 -9.48 -0.93 3.53
CA GLU A 137 -8.13 -0.39 3.72
C GLU A 137 -7.11 -1.52 3.90
N ALA A 138 -7.40 -2.51 4.76
CA ALA A 138 -6.54 -3.66 4.96
C ALA A 138 -6.31 -4.47 3.67
N CYS A 139 -7.34 -4.62 2.84
CA CYS A 139 -7.26 -5.28 1.55
C CYS A 139 -6.36 -4.49 0.59
N LEU A 140 -6.58 -3.18 0.44
CA LEU A 140 -5.76 -2.30 -0.40
C LEU A 140 -4.29 -2.24 0.05
N ILE A 141 -4.02 -2.24 1.36
CA ILE A 141 -2.66 -2.30 1.90
C ILE A 141 -1.99 -3.65 1.58
N SER A 142 -2.71 -4.76 1.77
CA SER A 142 -2.16 -6.09 1.48
C SER A 142 -1.86 -6.29 -0.02
N ILE A 143 -2.73 -5.76 -0.90
CA ILE A 143 -2.48 -5.69 -2.34
C ILE A 143 -1.23 -4.85 -2.62
N ALA A 144 -1.14 -3.64 -2.05
CA ALA A 144 -0.01 -2.73 -2.26
C ALA A 144 1.32 -3.38 -1.87
N GLU A 145 1.40 -3.90 -0.65
CA GLU A 145 2.61 -4.48 -0.10
C GLU A 145 3.01 -5.76 -0.81
N THR A 146 2.05 -6.63 -1.13
CA THR A 146 2.33 -7.88 -1.82
C THR A 146 2.82 -7.59 -3.23
N LEU A 147 2.15 -6.71 -3.99
CA LEU A 147 2.57 -6.42 -5.35
C LEU A 147 3.89 -5.65 -5.40
N LEU A 148 4.07 -4.56 -4.64
CA LEU A 148 5.30 -3.77 -4.68
C LEU A 148 6.55 -4.59 -4.30
N LYS A 149 6.44 -5.51 -3.34
CA LYS A 149 7.56 -6.39 -2.97
C LYS A 149 7.94 -7.41 -4.04
N ASN A 150 7.05 -7.70 -5.00
CA ASN A 150 7.28 -8.59 -6.12
C ASN A 150 7.53 -7.83 -7.45
N HIS A 151 7.39 -6.50 -7.45
CA HIS A 151 7.75 -5.59 -8.54
C HIS A 151 8.78 -4.54 -8.05
N PRO A 152 10.05 -4.92 -7.84
CA PRO A 152 11.06 -4.06 -7.20
C PRO A 152 11.47 -2.83 -8.01
N SER A 153 11.09 -2.75 -9.30
CA SER A 153 11.20 -1.54 -10.13
C SER A 153 10.19 -0.46 -9.73
N CYS A 154 9.11 -0.83 -9.07
CA CYS A 154 8.02 0.06 -8.69
C CYS A 154 8.10 0.42 -7.20
N THR A 155 7.83 1.68 -6.89
CA THR A 155 7.82 2.22 -5.52
C THR A 155 6.47 2.82 -5.14
N GLU A 156 5.58 2.96 -6.12
CA GLU A 156 4.26 3.57 -5.97
C GLU A 156 3.24 2.67 -6.64
N ILE A 157 2.04 2.60 -6.06
CA ILE A 157 0.94 1.82 -6.62
C ILE A 157 -0.28 2.71 -6.82
N TYR A 158 -0.99 2.49 -7.91
CA TYR A 158 -2.14 3.27 -8.35
C TYR A 158 -3.32 2.33 -8.56
N TYR A 159 -4.50 2.75 -8.10
CA TYR A 159 -5.70 1.95 -8.19
C TYR A 159 -6.72 2.60 -9.10
N THR A 160 -7.32 1.78 -9.95
CA THR A 160 -8.39 2.16 -10.88
C THR A 160 -9.47 1.09 -10.88
N VAL A 161 -10.67 1.46 -11.32
CA VAL A 161 -11.79 0.52 -11.52
C VAL A 161 -12.33 0.69 -12.93
N ASP A 162 -12.32 -0.40 -13.71
CA ASP A 162 -12.71 -0.42 -15.12
C ASP A 162 -12.08 0.73 -15.96
N GLY A 163 -10.81 1.05 -15.67
CA GLY A 163 -10.04 2.11 -16.32
C GLY A 163 -10.37 3.54 -15.86
N GLY A 164 -11.26 3.70 -14.89
CA GLY A 164 -11.61 4.97 -14.25
C GLY A 164 -10.97 5.14 -12.87
N ALA A 165 -11.31 6.23 -12.20
CA ALA A 165 -10.89 6.50 -10.82
C ALA A 165 -11.32 5.36 -9.88
N TYR A 166 -10.49 5.05 -8.88
CA TYR A 166 -10.90 4.11 -7.85
C TYR A 166 -11.96 4.77 -6.97
N MET A 167 -13.15 4.18 -6.93
CA MET A 167 -14.28 4.72 -6.17
C MET A 167 -14.97 3.57 -5.44
N SER A 168 -14.99 3.66 -4.11
CA SER A 168 -15.70 2.73 -3.24
C SER A 168 -16.67 3.48 -2.32
N GLY A 169 -17.21 2.78 -1.32
CA GLY A 169 -18.00 3.42 -0.26
C GLY A 169 -17.18 4.25 0.74
N HIS A 170 -15.84 4.15 0.72
CA HIS A 170 -14.98 4.71 1.77
C HIS A 170 -13.72 5.42 1.26
N ILE A 171 -13.20 5.01 0.10
CA ILE A 171 -11.96 5.54 -0.47
C ILE A 171 -12.23 5.98 -1.91
N GLU A 172 -11.73 7.17 -2.25
CA GLU A 172 -11.78 7.76 -3.58
C GLU A 172 -10.34 8.15 -3.94
N LEU A 173 -9.85 7.69 -5.09
CA LEU A 173 -8.51 8.03 -5.59
C LEU A 173 -8.62 8.41 -7.06
N ASP A 174 -7.99 9.52 -7.43
CA ASP A 174 -7.83 9.88 -8.84
C ASP A 174 -6.92 8.86 -9.56
N PRO A 175 -7.05 8.64 -10.89
CA PRO A 175 -6.26 7.64 -11.61
C PRO A 175 -4.74 7.84 -11.55
N ASP A 176 -4.29 9.08 -11.31
CA ASP A 176 -2.89 9.49 -11.16
C ASP A 176 -2.52 9.78 -9.70
N GLU A 177 -3.40 9.45 -8.75
CA GLU A 177 -3.14 9.52 -7.32
C GLU A 177 -2.57 8.18 -6.81
N PRO A 178 -1.32 8.15 -6.31
CA PRO A 178 -0.78 6.93 -5.72
C PRO A 178 -1.49 6.62 -4.40
N PHE A 179 -1.82 5.35 -4.18
CA PHE A 179 -2.35 4.91 -2.90
C PHE A 179 -1.29 5.06 -1.79
N ARG A 180 -1.65 5.76 -0.71
CA ARG A 180 -0.80 5.98 0.46
C ARG A 180 -1.52 5.52 1.71
N TYR A 181 -0.77 4.93 2.63
CA TYR A 181 -1.23 4.56 3.96
C TYR A 181 -0.12 4.87 4.97
N ASP A 182 -0.51 5.18 6.20
CA ASP A 182 0.45 5.45 7.27
C ASP A 182 1.07 4.13 7.74
N SER A 183 2.29 3.86 7.30
CA SER A 183 3.05 2.65 7.65
C SER A 183 3.58 2.65 9.10
N LYS A 184 2.98 3.38 10.04
CA LYS A 184 3.47 3.53 11.44
C LYS A 184 3.34 2.26 12.30
N LEU A 185 3.27 1.10 11.66
CA LEU A 185 3.13 -0.21 12.28
C LEU A 185 4.24 -1.15 11.80
N SER A 186 5.48 -0.65 11.81
CA SER A 186 6.71 -1.44 11.72
C SER A 186 7.44 -1.46 13.05
#